data_AF-K7LTY0-F1
#
_entry.id   AF-K7LTY0-F1
#
_cell.length_a   1.000
_cell.length_b   1.000
_cell.length_c   1.000
_cell.angle_alpha   90.00
_cell.angle_beta   90.00
_cell.angle_gamma   90.00
#
_symmetry.space_group_name_H-M   'P 1'
#
loop_
_entity.id
_entity.type
_entity.pdbx_description
1 polymer ?
#
loop_
_entity_poly.entity_id
_entity_poly.type
_entity_poly.pdbx_seq_one_letter_code
_entity_poly.pdbx_strand_id
1 'polypeptide(L)'
;SAILIIQNLQTIPAFGQNFFEYVLEFIRDVSKTQIGEEYGPWVPFIGTLFLFIFVSNWSGALLPWKIIQLPHGELAAPTNDINTTVALALLTSIAYFINMELHKL
;
A
#
# COMPACT_ATOMS: atom_id res chain seq x y z
N SER A 1 -3.88 -11.97 6.60
CA SER A 1 -2.58 -12.68 6.58
C SER A 1 -1.52 -11.97 7.41
N ALA A 2 -1.22 -10.69 7.19
CA ALA A 2 -0.21 -9.94 7.96
C ALA A 2 -0.42 -10.02 9.50
N ILE A 3 -1.67 -9.89 9.97
CA ILE A 3 -2.00 -9.99 11.41
C ILE A 3 -1.64 -11.36 11.99
N LEU A 4 -1.84 -12.45 11.24
CA LEU A 4 -1.51 -13.81 11.70
C LEU A 4 -0.01 -14.03 11.86
N ILE A 5 0.80 -13.34 11.05
CA ILE A 5 2.27 -13.45 11.07
C ILE A 5 2.84 -12.67 12.27
N ILE A 6 2.29 -11.49 12.58
CA ILE A 6 2.74 -10.67 13.70
C ILE A 6 2.48 -11.34 15.07
N GLN A 7 1.48 -12.22 15.16
CA GLN A 7 1.14 -12.91 16.41
C GLN A 7 2.18 -13.95 16.85
N ASN A 8 3.07 -14.42 15.96
CA ASN A 8 4.08 -15.42 16.27
C ASN A 8 5.38 -15.12 15.53
N LEU A 9 5.98 -13.96 15.82
CA LEU A 9 7.26 -13.55 15.27
C LEU A 9 8.37 -14.51 15.72
N GLN A 10 9.05 -15.13 14.77
CA GLN A 10 10.18 -16.01 15.04
C GLN A 10 11.48 -15.30 14.69
N THR A 11 12.54 -15.53 15.46
CA THR A 11 13.89 -15.05 15.12
C THR A 11 14.38 -15.67 13.82
N ILE A 12 13.99 -16.91 13.53
CA ILE A 12 14.18 -17.56 12.24
C ILE A 12 12.85 -17.41 11.47
N PRO A 13 12.79 -16.55 10.44
CA PRO A 13 11.53 -16.21 9.80
C PRO A 13 10.94 -17.41 9.04
N ALA A 14 9.67 -17.71 9.32
CA ALA A 14 8.88 -18.63 8.50
C ALA A 14 8.57 -18.00 7.13
N PHE A 15 8.18 -18.81 6.13
CA PHE A 15 7.97 -18.36 4.74
C PHE A 15 7.09 -17.09 4.61
N GLY A 16 6.00 -17.00 5.39
CA GLY A 16 5.15 -15.81 5.40
C GLY A 16 5.86 -14.58 5.96
N GLN A 17 6.61 -14.72 7.06
CA GLN A 17 7.38 -13.62 7.65
C GLN A 17 8.42 -13.09 6.67
N ASN A 18 9.15 -13.97 5.96
CA ASN A 18 10.11 -13.59 4.92
C ASN A 18 9.51 -12.69 3.84
N PHE A 19 8.31 -13.01 3.35
CA PHE A 19 7.66 -12.19 2.33
C PHE A 19 7.31 -10.78 2.84
N PHE A 20 6.73 -10.68 4.04
CA PHE A 20 6.37 -9.37 4.60
C PHE A 20 7.59 -8.55 5.03
N GLU A 21 8.65 -9.19 5.51
CA GLU A 21 9.93 -8.53 5.79
C GLU A 21 10.56 -7.98 4.51
N TYR A 22 10.63 -8.79 3.45
CA TYR A 22 11.11 -8.34 2.13
C TYR A 22 10.32 -7.12 1.61
N VAL A 23 8.99 -7.18 1.70
CA VAL A 23 8.13 -6.06 1.30
C VAL A 23 8.38 -4.82 2.16
N LEU A 24 8.55 -4.99 3.47
CA LEU A 24 8.82 -3.89 4.40
C LEU A 24 10.19 -3.26 4.14
N GLU A 25 11.22 -4.06 3.90
CA GLU A 25 12.55 -3.60 3.51
C GLU A 25 12.50 -2.81 2.20
N PHE A 26 11.81 -3.34 1.17
CA PHE A 26 11.59 -2.62 -0.08
C PHE A 26 10.92 -1.25 0.14
N ILE A 27 9.86 -1.19 0.96
CA ILE A 27 9.19 0.08 1.27
C ILE A 27 10.14 1.03 2.01
N ARG A 28 10.92 0.54 2.97
CA ARG A 28 11.89 1.34 3.73
C ARG A 28 12.99 1.90 2.82
N ASP A 29 13.52 1.09 1.92
CA ASP A 29 14.59 1.49 1.00
C ASP A 29 14.10 2.57 0.03
N VAL A 30 12.91 2.40 -0.55
CA VAL A 30 12.28 3.43 -1.39
C VAL A 30 12.02 4.70 -0.58
N SER A 31 11.45 4.57 0.62
CA SER A 31 11.15 5.73 1.46
C SER A 31 12.41 6.49 1.83
N LYS A 32 13.48 5.79 2.25
CA LYS A 32 14.77 6.38 2.62
C LYS A 32 15.44 7.06 1.43
N THR A 33 15.41 6.43 0.26
CA THR A 33 16.01 6.99 -0.96
C THR A 33 15.31 8.27 -1.40
N GLN A 34 13.97 8.32 -1.29
CA GLN A 34 13.18 9.45 -1.78
C GLN A 34 13.02 10.59 -0.76
N ILE A 35 12.99 10.29 0.54
CA ILE A 35 12.73 11.27 1.61
C ILE A 35 14.02 11.67 2.35
N GLY A 36 14.97 10.74 2.49
CA GLY A 36 16.17 10.93 3.30
C GLY A 36 16.02 10.35 4.72
N GLU A 37 16.77 10.90 5.67
CA GLU A 37 16.88 10.33 7.04
C GLU A 37 15.56 10.36 7.83
N GLU A 38 14.64 11.27 7.51
CA GLU A 38 13.34 11.41 8.16
C GLU A 38 12.23 10.54 7.53
N TYR A 39 12.61 9.47 6.83
CA TYR A 39 11.65 8.58 6.15
C TYR A 39 10.77 7.75 7.09
N GLY A 40 11.20 7.52 8.34
CA GLY A 40 10.56 6.60 9.29
C GLY A 40 9.04 6.81 9.44
N PRO A 41 8.57 8.03 9.73
CA PRO A 41 7.14 8.35 9.83
C PRO A 41 6.32 8.10 8.54
N TRP A 42 6.97 8.11 7.38
CA TRP A 42 6.32 7.94 6.08
C TRP A 42 6.16 6.47 5.66
N VAL A 43 6.92 5.55 6.27
CA VAL A 43 6.90 4.11 5.93
C VAL A 43 5.49 3.52 6.00
N PRO A 44 4.65 3.76 7.03
CA PRO A 44 3.29 3.22 7.07
C PRO A 44 2.41 3.77 5.94
N PHE A 45 2.56 5.06 5.61
CA PHE A 45 1.78 5.74 4.58
C PHE A 45 2.12 5.20 3.19
N ILE A 46 3.41 5.21 2.85
CA ILE A 46 3.93 4.69 1.57
C ILE A 46 3.59 3.20 1.45
N GLY A 47 3.81 2.43 2.52
CA GLY A 47 3.52 0.99 2.54
C GLY A 47 2.04 0.68 2.33
N THR A 48 1.14 1.46 2.93
CA THR A 48 -0.32 1.31 2.74
C THR A 48 -0.71 1.61 1.30
N LEU A 49 -0.23 2.71 0.73
CA LEU A 49 -0.49 3.06 -0.67
C LEU A 49 0.05 1.99 -1.61
N PHE A 50 1.30 1.56 -1.43
CA PHE A 50 1.94 0.53 -2.24
C PHE A 50 1.15 -0.77 -2.19
N LEU A 51 0.87 -1.30 -0.99
CA LEU A 51 0.16 -2.56 -0.84
C LEU A 51 -1.27 -2.49 -1.37
N PHE A 52 -1.98 -1.39 -1.09
CA PHE A 52 -3.34 -1.19 -1.58
C PHE A 52 -3.38 -1.18 -3.11
N ILE A 53 -2.54 -0.37 -3.75
CA ILE A 53 -2.48 -0.25 -5.21
C ILE A 53 -2.01 -1.56 -5.84
N PHE A 54 -0.96 -2.19 -5.30
CA PHE A 54 -0.40 -3.44 -5.81
C PHE A 54 -1.44 -4.57 -5.77
N VAL A 55 -2.04 -4.82 -4.61
CA VAL A 55 -3.06 -5.87 -4.43
C VAL A 55 -4.32 -5.55 -5.23
N SER A 56 -4.73 -4.28 -5.34
CA SER A 56 -5.90 -3.88 -6.14
C SER A 56 -5.69 -4.17 -7.63
N ASN A 57 -4.54 -3.80 -8.18
CA ASN A 57 -4.26 -4.05 -9.60
C ASN A 57 -4.08 -5.55 -9.88
N TRP A 58 -3.34 -6.27 -9.04
CA TRP A 58 -3.15 -7.72 -9.20
C TRP A 58 -4.45 -8.49 -9.02
N SER A 59 -5.30 -8.12 -8.07
CA SER A 59 -6.61 -8.75 -7.90
C SER A 59 -7.51 -8.49 -9.11
N GLY A 60 -7.50 -7.28 -9.69
CA GLY A 60 -8.21 -6.97 -10.93
C GLY A 60 -7.75 -7.78 -12.15
N ALA A 61 -6.44 -8.05 -12.26
CA ALA A 61 -5.86 -8.77 -13.38
C ALA A 61 -5.94 -10.30 -13.24
N LEU A 62 -5.77 -10.83 -12.02
CA LEU A 62 -5.68 -12.28 -11.77
C LEU A 62 -7.01 -12.93 -11.44
N LEU A 63 -7.92 -12.22 -10.78
CA LEU A 63 -9.21 -12.80 -10.44
C LEU A 63 -10.17 -12.64 -11.63
N PRO A 64 -10.84 -13.72 -12.06
CA PRO A 64 -11.77 -13.69 -13.19
C PRO A 64 -13.11 -13.07 -12.76
N TRP A 65 -13.08 -11.78 -12.38
CA TRP A 65 -14.25 -11.04 -11.91
C TRP A 65 -15.43 -11.06 -12.88
N LYS A 66 -15.14 -11.22 -14.19
CA LYS A 66 -16.13 -11.37 -15.26
C LYS A 66 -17.04 -12.60 -15.12
N ILE A 67 -16.67 -13.60 -14.32
CA ILE A 67 -17.53 -14.76 -14.03
C ILE A 67 -18.72 -14.36 -13.14
N ILE A 68 -18.54 -13.33 -12.29
CA ILE A 68 -19.58 -12.83 -11.40
C ILE A 68 -20.21 -11.61 -12.05
N GLN A 69 -21.39 -11.79 -12.63
CA GLN A 69 -22.16 -10.68 -13.22
C GLN A 69 -23.05 -10.06 -12.15
N LEU A 70 -22.88 -8.75 -11.94
CA LEU A 70 -23.76 -7.97 -11.08
C LEU A 70 -24.95 -7.43 -11.91
N PRO A 71 -26.12 -7.22 -11.30
CA PRO A 71 -27.26 -6.61 -11.98
C PRO A 71 -26.95 -5.17 -12.45
N HIS A 72 -26.00 -4.49 -11.80
CA HIS A 72 -25.48 -3.19 -12.18
C HIS A 72 -23.96 -3.13 -11.98
N GLY A 73 -23.24 -2.65 -13.00
CA GLY A 73 -21.79 -2.44 -12.96
C GLY A 73 -20.95 -3.67 -13.35
N GLU A 74 -19.63 -3.47 -13.38
CA GLU A 74 -18.65 -4.52 -13.61
C GLU A 74 -17.78 -4.67 -12.35
N LEU A 75 -17.56 -5.91 -11.90
CA LEU A 75 -16.51 -6.18 -10.93
C LEU A 75 -15.16 -6.06 -11.65
N ALA A 76 -14.39 -5.06 -11.27
CA ALA A 76 -13.06 -4.81 -11.78
C ALA A 76 -12.14 -4.37 -10.64
N ALA A 77 -10.87 -4.10 -10.95
CA ALA A 77 -9.94 -3.51 -9.99
C ALA A 77 -10.55 -2.23 -9.40
N PRO A 78 -10.42 -1.96 -8.09
CA PRO A 78 -10.81 -0.68 -7.48
C PRO A 78 -10.18 0.55 -8.18
N THR A 79 -9.01 0.37 -8.80
CA THR A 79 -8.28 1.39 -9.57
C THR A 79 -8.88 1.68 -10.96
N ASN A 80 -9.89 0.92 -11.39
CA ASN A 80 -10.63 1.20 -12.63
C ASN A 80 -11.54 2.45 -12.48
N ASP A 81 -11.93 2.78 -11.25
CA ASP A 81 -12.70 3.97 -10.95
C ASP A 81 -11.80 5.19 -10.73
N ILE A 82 -12.12 6.28 -11.44
CA ILE A 82 -11.42 7.56 -11.28
C ILE A 82 -11.47 8.05 -9.82
N ASN A 83 -12.57 7.77 -9.12
CA ASN A 83 -12.77 8.16 -7.73
C ASN A 83 -11.67 7.60 -6.81
N THR A 84 -11.28 6.33 -7.00
CA THR A 84 -10.21 5.71 -6.22
C THR A 84 -8.87 6.39 -6.50
N THR A 85 -8.53 6.58 -7.77
CA THR A 85 -7.25 7.20 -8.16
C THR A 85 -7.14 8.65 -7.69
N VAL A 86 -8.22 9.43 -7.82
CA VAL A 86 -8.30 10.82 -7.36
C VAL A 86 -8.22 10.88 -5.84
N ALA A 87 -8.93 10.00 -5.11
CA ALA A 87 -8.87 9.97 -3.65
C ALA A 87 -7.44 9.68 -3.15
N LEU A 88 -6.74 8.71 -3.76
CA LEU A 88 -5.34 8.40 -3.41
C LEU A 88 -4.40 9.56 -3.74
N ALA A 89 -4.61 10.25 -4.87
CA ALA A 89 -3.83 11.41 -5.26
C ALA A 89 -4.02 12.59 -4.29
N LEU A 90 -5.27 12.86 -3.90
CA LEU A 90 -5.60 13.89 -2.91
C LEU A 90 -5.02 13.56 -1.53
N LEU A 91 -5.14 12.32 -1.09
CA LEU A 91 -4.58 11.85 0.19
C LEU A 91 -3.06 12.03 0.23
N THR A 92 -2.36 11.68 -0.86
CA THR A 92 -0.92 11.91 -1.00
C THR A 92 -0.58 13.41 -0.99
N SER A 93 -1.35 14.23 -1.71
CA SER A 93 -1.13 15.68 -1.79
C SER A 93 -1.32 16.35 -0.42
N ILE A 94 -2.41 16.02 0.29
CA ILE A 94 -2.70 16.55 1.62
C ILE A 94 -1.58 16.15 2.60
N ALA A 95 -1.15 14.88 2.59
CA ALA A 95 -0.06 14.43 3.45
C ALA A 95 1.25 15.21 3.20
N TYR A 96 1.58 15.45 1.93
CA TYR A 96 2.74 16.28 1.55
C TYR A 96 2.63 17.72 2.06
N PHE A 97 1.48 18.37 1.86
CA PHE A 97 1.28 19.75 2.29
C PHE A 97 1.28 19.90 3.82
N ILE A 98 0.66 18.99 4.56
CA ILE A 98 0.66 19.01 6.03
C ILE A 98 2.09 18.83 6.56
N ASN A 99 2.86 17.89 6.01
CA ASN A 99 4.24 17.70 6.43
C ASN A 99 5.10 18.94 6.13
N MET A 100 4.94 19.55 4.95
CA MET A 100 5.63 20.79 4.60
C MET A 100 5.27 21.93 5.58
N GLU A 101 4.02 22.02 6.04
CA GLU A 101 3.60 23.03 7.01
C GLU A 101 4.18 22.76 8.40
N LEU A 102 4.25 21.50 8.83
CA LEU A 102 4.89 21.11 10.09
C LEU A 102 6.36 21.52 10.14
N HIS A 103 7.14 21.29 9.08
CA HIS A 103 8.57 21.69 9.02
C HIS A 103 8.81 23.21 8.93
N LYS A 104 7.76 24.01 8.72
CA LYS A 104 7.86 25.49 8.73
C LYS A 104 7.63 26.11 10.11
N LEU A 105 7.05 25.36 11.06
CA LEU A 105 6.78 25.77 12.44
C LEU A 105 7.94 25.39 13.37
#